data_AF-A0A5P2BS22-F1
#
_entry.id   AF-A0A5P2BS22-F1
#
_cell.length_a   1.000
_cell.length_b   1.000
_cell.length_c   1.000
_cell.angle_alpha   90.00
_cell.angle_beta   90.00
_cell.angle_gamma   90.00
#
_symmetry.space_group_name_H-M   'P 1'
#
loop_
_entity.id
_entity.type
_entity.pdbx_description
1 polymer ?
#
loop_
_entity_poly.entity_id
_entity_poly.type
_entity_poly.pdbx_seq_one_letter_code
_entity_poly.pdbx_strand_id
1 'polypeptide(L)'
;MTDRVPAPENVPAPVHPDSHIPVARLLDCAVEGSDGPIGKVDPVSEEVAPDHIVVDTGGTLLSKKVLLPLWVVSHVDEATRTVHVPHTKDHVRDAPRFDRDLRVTDPGYRARIDAHYAAGQPGS
;
A
#
# COMPACT_ATOMS: atom_id res chain seq x y z
N MET A 1 -8.18 -40.26 11.30
CA MET A 1 -8.43 -39.52 12.55
C MET A 1 -7.24 -39.77 13.47
N THR A 2 -6.45 -38.80 13.90
CA THR A 2 -6.34 -37.36 13.56
C THR A 2 -4.95 -36.93 14.08
N ASP A 3 -4.19 -36.02 13.49
CA ASP A 3 -4.47 -35.09 12.39
C ASP A 3 -3.27 -34.92 11.43
N ARG A 4 -3.39 -34.10 10.37
CA ARG A 4 -2.26 -33.58 9.59
C ARG A 4 -2.21 -32.06 9.72
N VAL A 5 -1.58 -31.56 10.79
CA VAL A 5 -1.21 -30.15 10.95
C VAL A 5 -0.41 -29.74 9.71
N PRO A 6 -0.93 -28.87 8.82
CA PRO A 6 -0.12 -28.31 7.75
C PRO A 6 0.95 -27.42 8.39
N ALA A 7 2.17 -27.43 7.86
CA ALA A 7 3.16 -26.49 8.35
C ALA A 7 2.66 -25.05 8.06
N PRO A 8 3.08 -24.05 8.86
CA PRO A 8 2.90 -22.65 8.50
C PRO A 8 3.91 -22.29 7.40
N GLU A 9 3.76 -22.92 6.23
CA GLU A 9 4.74 -22.96 5.14
C GLU A 9 4.74 -21.71 4.26
N ASN A 10 4.07 -20.64 4.70
CA ASN A 10 4.21 -19.29 4.16
C ASN A 10 4.12 -18.22 5.27
N VAL A 11 4.87 -18.38 6.37
CA VAL A 11 5.20 -17.25 7.25
C VAL A 11 6.42 -16.55 6.65
N PRO A 12 6.25 -15.41 5.95
CA PRO A 12 7.37 -14.64 5.46
C PRO A 12 8.23 -14.16 6.63
N ALA A 13 9.54 -14.03 6.42
CA ALA A 13 10.41 -13.44 7.42
C ALA A 13 9.88 -12.04 7.80
N PRO A 14 9.83 -11.68 9.09
CA PRO A 14 9.40 -10.36 9.49
C PRO A 14 10.31 -9.33 8.84
N VAL A 15 9.73 -8.43 8.04
CA VAL A 15 10.46 -7.28 7.52
C VAL A 15 10.99 -6.51 8.72
N HIS A 16 12.31 -6.38 8.83
CA HIS A 16 12.91 -5.71 9.98
C HIS A 16 12.41 -4.26 10.00
N PRO A 17 11.98 -3.71 11.16
CA PRO A 17 11.41 -2.36 11.23
C PRO A 17 12.41 -1.25 10.84
N ASP A 18 13.71 -1.55 10.80
CA ASP A 18 14.79 -0.68 10.31
C ASP A 18 15.10 -0.85 8.80
N SER A 19 14.48 -1.81 8.12
CA SER A 19 14.66 -2.01 6.67
C SER A 19 13.71 -1.12 5.89
N HIS A 20 14.16 0.09 5.54
CA HIS A 20 13.47 0.96 4.59
C HIS A 20 13.31 0.22 3.26
N ILE A 21 12.07 -0.16 2.92
CA ILE A 21 11.78 -0.86 1.67
C ILE A 21 11.84 0.19 0.55
N PRO A 22 12.82 0.12 -0.38
CA PRO A 22 12.92 1.14 -1.42
C PRO A 22 11.71 1.04 -2.34
N VAL A 23 11.10 2.19 -2.65
CA VAL A 23 9.93 2.30 -3.55
C VAL A 23 10.15 1.55 -4.87
N ALA A 24 11.37 1.59 -5.42
CA ALA A 24 11.79 0.84 -6.62
C ALA A 24 11.51 -0.67 -6.56
N ARG A 25 11.53 -1.29 -5.37
CA ARG A 25 11.25 -2.73 -5.16
C ARG A 25 9.74 -3.04 -5.18
N LEU A 26 8.91 -2.05 -4.86
CA LEU A 26 7.46 -2.14 -4.81
C LEU A 26 6.80 -1.82 -6.16
N LEU A 27 7.55 -1.31 -7.12
CA LEU A 27 7.03 -1.04 -8.45
C LEU A 27 6.47 -2.30 -9.11
N ASP A 28 5.37 -2.08 -9.82
CA ASP A 28 4.58 -3.11 -10.48
C ASP A 28 4.02 -4.21 -9.56
N CYS A 29 4.13 -4.07 -8.23
CA CYS A 29 3.49 -5.00 -7.30
C CYS A 29 1.97 -4.78 -7.26
N ALA A 30 1.22 -5.88 -7.11
CA ALA A 30 -0.20 -5.83 -6.79
C ALA A 30 -0.40 -5.25 -5.38
N VAL A 31 -1.54 -4.60 -5.14
CA VAL A 31 -1.90 -4.06 -3.82
C VAL A 31 -3.19 -4.71 -3.36
N GLU A 32 -3.14 -5.39 -2.23
CA GLU A 32 -4.27 -6.07 -1.59
C GLU A 32 -4.60 -5.43 -0.23
N GLY A 33 -5.87 -5.12 -0.04
CA GLY A 33 -6.43 -4.72 1.24
C GLY A 33 -6.94 -5.93 2.03
N SER A 34 -7.43 -5.65 3.22
CA SER A 34 -7.99 -6.69 4.11
C SER A 34 -9.29 -7.32 3.58
N ASP A 35 -9.91 -6.72 2.56
CA ASP A 35 -11.11 -7.16 1.84
C ASP A 35 -10.82 -7.65 0.40
N GLY A 36 -9.57 -7.63 -0.04
CA GLY A 36 -9.13 -8.16 -1.35
C GLY A 36 -8.41 -7.15 -2.25
N PRO A 37 -8.33 -7.41 -3.57
CA PRO A 37 -7.45 -6.68 -4.48
C PRO A 37 -7.91 -5.23 -4.71
N ILE A 38 -7.03 -4.28 -4.38
CA ILE A 38 -7.25 -2.84 -4.52
C ILE A 38 -6.82 -2.36 -5.91
N GLY A 39 -5.62 -2.75 -6.34
CA GLY A 39 -4.93 -2.11 -7.45
C GLY A 39 -3.49 -2.55 -7.64
N LYS A 40 -2.65 -1.66 -8.15
CA LYS A 40 -1.23 -1.91 -8.46
C LYS A 40 -0.38 -0.66 -8.18
N VAL A 41 0.86 -0.84 -7.75
CA VAL A 41 1.83 0.26 -7.56
C VAL A 41 2.26 0.82 -8.91
N ASP A 42 2.11 2.13 -9.09
CA ASP A 42 2.40 2.86 -10.32
C ASP A 42 3.87 3.35 -10.34
N PRO A 43 4.56 3.31 -11.50
CA PRO A 43 5.97 3.74 -11.60
C PRO A 43 6.22 5.20 -11.23
N VAL A 44 5.20 6.07 -11.28
CA VAL A 44 5.29 7.46 -10.79
C VAL A 44 5.71 7.56 -9.32
N SER A 45 5.59 6.48 -8.54
CA SER A 45 5.98 6.42 -7.12
C SER A 45 7.43 6.86 -6.88
N GLU A 46 8.37 6.53 -7.77
CA GLU A 46 9.78 6.95 -7.65
C GLU A 46 9.97 8.46 -7.73
N GLU A 47 9.02 9.19 -8.36
CA GLU A 47 9.10 10.63 -8.54
C GLU A 47 8.51 11.42 -7.34
N VAL A 48 7.85 10.76 -6.38
CA VAL A 48 7.11 11.43 -5.30
C VAL A 48 7.93 11.64 -4.03
N ALA A 49 8.09 10.58 -3.24
CA ALA A 49 8.76 10.60 -1.95
C ALA A 49 9.19 9.16 -1.62
N PRO A 50 10.33 8.96 -0.96
CA PRO A 50 10.78 7.60 -0.62
C PRO A 50 9.88 6.91 0.41
N ASP A 51 8.99 7.65 1.08
CA ASP A 51 8.09 7.15 2.13
C ASP A 51 6.61 7.03 1.67
N HIS A 52 6.33 7.28 0.38
CA HIS A 52 4.98 7.21 -0.20
C HIS A 52 5.00 6.50 -1.56
N ILE A 53 4.01 5.63 -1.78
CA ILE A 53 3.77 4.97 -3.08
C ILE A 53 2.46 5.47 -3.70
N VAL A 54 2.40 5.49 -5.01
CA VAL A 54 1.17 5.76 -5.77
C VAL A 54 0.55 4.44 -6.18
N VAL A 55 -0.70 4.22 -5.77
CA VAL A 55 -1.47 3.02 -6.12
C VAL A 55 -2.54 3.42 -7.13
N ASP A 56 -2.54 2.78 -8.30
CA ASP A 56 -3.67 2.84 -9.23
C ASP A 56 -4.73 1.83 -8.78
N THR A 57 -5.88 2.30 -8.30
CA THR A 57 -6.98 1.45 -7.80
C THR A 57 -7.87 0.90 -8.93
N GLY A 58 -7.28 0.64 -10.10
CA GLY A 58 -7.99 0.25 -11.31
C GLY A 58 -8.72 -1.10 -11.21
N GLY A 59 -9.80 -1.25 -11.99
CA GLY A 59 -10.60 -2.48 -12.05
C GLY A 59 -12.11 -2.28 -12.20
N THR A 60 -12.59 -1.05 -12.08
CA THR A 60 -13.95 -0.60 -12.48
C THR A 60 -13.83 0.75 -13.17
N LEU A 61 -14.89 1.24 -13.83
CA LEU A 61 -14.85 2.45 -14.69
C LEU A 61 -14.38 3.75 -14.01
N LEU A 62 -14.24 3.76 -12.67
CA LEU A 62 -13.59 4.81 -11.90
C LEU A 62 -12.22 4.32 -11.37
N SER A 63 -11.25 4.14 -12.28
CA SER A 63 -9.83 4.05 -11.91
C SER A 63 -9.34 5.41 -11.42
N LYS A 64 -8.65 5.44 -10.28
CA LYS A 64 -7.95 6.62 -9.79
C LYS A 64 -6.65 6.22 -9.13
N LYS A 65 -5.67 7.12 -9.23
CA LYS A 65 -4.41 7.02 -8.49
C LYS A 65 -4.59 7.64 -7.10
N VAL A 66 -4.08 7.00 -6.07
CA VAL A 66 -4.07 7.49 -4.69
C VAL A 66 -2.65 7.43 -4.14
N LEU A 67 -2.31 8.33 -3.22
CA LEU A 67 -1.02 8.29 -2.52
C LEU A 67 -1.19 7.49 -1.22
N LEU A 68 -0.34 6.50 -0.98
CA LEU A 68 -0.39 5.60 0.17
C LEU A 68 0.98 5.62 0.89
N PRO A 69 1.05 5.94 2.20
CA PRO A 69 2.31 5.96 2.94
C PRO A 69 2.89 4.55 3.16
N LEU A 70 4.22 4.40 3.09
CA LEU A 70 4.88 3.10 3.29
C LEU A 70 4.63 2.50 4.68
N TRP A 71 4.46 3.33 5.71
CA TRP A 71 4.19 2.86 7.08
C TRP A 71 2.83 2.13 7.23
N VAL A 72 1.94 2.28 6.25
CA VAL A 72 0.65 1.56 6.17
C VAL A 72 0.82 0.15 5.60
N VAL A 73 1.94 -0.15 4.93
CA VAL A 73 2.23 -1.48 4.40
C VAL A 73 2.49 -2.44 5.56
N SER A 74 1.61 -3.45 5.71
CA SER A 74 1.76 -4.48 6.74
C SER A 74 2.71 -5.59 6.31
N HIS A 75 2.70 -5.95 5.02
CA HIS A 75 3.55 -7.01 4.49
C HIS A 75 3.79 -6.84 2.97
N VAL A 76 4.90 -7.38 2.47
CA VAL A 76 5.24 -7.45 1.05
C VAL A 76 5.65 -8.89 0.71
N ASP A 77 4.80 -9.59 -0.03
CA ASP A 77 5.10 -10.91 -0.57
C ASP A 77 5.93 -10.73 -1.85
N GLU A 78 7.20 -11.09 -1.75
CA GLU A 78 8.16 -10.98 -2.85
C GLU A 78 8.00 -12.08 -3.90
N ALA A 79 7.44 -13.24 -3.52
CA ALA A 79 7.25 -14.37 -4.41
C ALA A 79 6.07 -14.14 -5.36
N THR A 80 5.00 -13.49 -4.87
CA THR A 80 3.84 -13.10 -5.70
C THR A 80 3.91 -11.66 -6.22
N ARG A 81 4.84 -10.84 -5.70
CA ARG A 81 4.93 -9.38 -5.91
C ARG A 81 3.66 -8.67 -5.46
N THR A 82 3.25 -8.90 -4.21
CA THR A 82 2.01 -8.37 -3.62
C THR A 82 2.31 -7.56 -2.35
N VAL A 83 1.72 -6.37 -2.26
CA VAL A 83 1.79 -5.47 -1.11
C VAL A 83 0.47 -5.56 -0.35
N HIS A 84 0.51 -5.97 0.92
CA HIS A 84 -0.67 -6.11 1.77
C HIS A 84 -0.80 -4.92 2.72
N VAL A 85 -2.00 -4.32 2.77
CA VAL A 85 -2.35 -3.21 3.67
C VAL A 85 -3.53 -3.59 4.59
N PRO A 86 -3.58 -3.05 5.82
CA PRO A 86 -4.60 -3.41 6.82
C PRO A 86 -5.93 -2.63 6.63
N HIS A 87 -6.03 -1.85 5.56
CA HIS A 87 -7.22 -1.07 5.20
C HIS A 87 -8.05 -1.80 4.15
N THR A 88 -9.32 -1.43 4.05
CA THR A 88 -10.20 -1.91 2.97
C THR A 88 -9.96 -1.16 1.67
N LYS A 89 -10.35 -1.78 0.56
CA LYS A 89 -10.35 -1.17 -0.78
C LYS A 89 -11.10 0.16 -0.82
N ASP A 90 -12.28 0.24 -0.21
CA ASP A 90 -13.04 1.47 -0.20
C ASP A 90 -12.38 2.57 0.64
N HIS A 91 -11.72 2.23 1.76
CA HIS A 91 -10.93 3.20 2.54
C HIS A 91 -9.74 3.76 1.74
N VAL A 92 -8.96 2.88 1.09
CA VAL A 92 -7.84 3.30 0.21
C VAL A 92 -8.35 4.08 -1.00
N ARG A 93 -9.57 3.80 -1.48
CA ARG A 93 -10.20 4.62 -2.52
C ARG A 93 -10.67 5.96 -1.97
N ASP A 94 -11.25 6.08 -0.79
CA ASP A 94 -11.69 7.38 -0.25
C ASP A 94 -10.55 8.36 0.06
N ALA A 95 -9.29 7.89 0.04
CA ALA A 95 -8.11 8.74 0.03
C ALA A 95 -8.13 9.81 -1.10
N PRO A 96 -7.54 10.99 -0.86
CA PRO A 96 -7.40 12.02 -1.88
C PRO A 96 -6.71 11.50 -3.15
N ARG A 97 -7.29 11.83 -4.31
CA ARG A 97 -6.75 11.47 -5.62
C ARG A 97 -5.37 12.09 -5.81
N PHE A 98 -4.38 11.25 -6.11
CA PHE A 98 -3.07 11.68 -6.56
C PHE A 98 -3.17 12.38 -7.92
N ASP A 99 -2.56 13.55 -8.01
CA ASP A 99 -2.51 14.40 -9.20
C ASP A 99 -1.05 14.83 -9.43
N ARG A 100 -0.47 14.32 -10.53
CA ARG A 100 0.96 14.46 -10.86
C ARG A 100 1.32 15.89 -11.26
N ASP A 101 0.38 16.61 -11.87
CA ASP A 101 0.58 18.00 -12.30
C ASP A 101 0.42 18.98 -11.13
N LEU A 102 -0.44 18.66 -10.15
CA LEU A 102 -0.69 19.56 -9.02
C LEU A 102 0.35 19.47 -7.89
N ARG A 103 0.62 18.29 -7.31
CA ARG A 103 1.21 18.22 -5.94
C ARG A 103 2.10 16.99 -5.63
N VAL A 104 3.07 16.69 -6.49
CA VAL A 104 4.08 15.65 -6.19
C VAL A 104 5.00 16.06 -5.03
N THR A 105 5.40 17.33 -4.95
CA THR A 105 6.38 17.87 -3.98
C THR A 105 5.79 18.72 -2.84
N ASP A 106 4.47 18.93 -2.79
CA ASP A 106 3.83 19.79 -1.78
C ASP A 106 3.77 19.10 -0.39
N PRO A 107 4.47 19.62 0.65
CA PRO A 107 4.45 19.00 1.97
C PRO A 107 3.07 19.04 2.64
N GLY A 108 2.27 20.08 2.34
CA GLY A 108 0.91 20.22 2.88
C GLY A 108 -0.06 19.16 2.36
N TYR A 109 0.09 18.72 1.11
CA TYR A 109 -0.64 17.59 0.56
C TYR A 109 -0.26 16.27 1.24
N ARG A 110 1.04 16.00 1.39
CA ARG A 110 1.55 14.78 2.05
C ARG A 110 1.02 14.65 3.49
N ALA A 111 1.14 15.71 4.29
CA ALA A 111 0.64 15.71 5.68
C ALA A 111 -0.88 15.43 5.78
N ARG A 112 -1.68 15.80 4.77
CA ARG A 112 -3.11 15.46 4.71
C ARG A 112 -3.37 14.00 4.35
N ILE A 113 -2.50 13.38 3.55
CA ILE A 113 -2.52 11.94 3.27
C ILE A 113 -2.15 11.17 4.55
N ASP A 114 -1.05 11.54 5.20
CA ASP A 114 -0.59 10.88 6.43
C ASP A 114 -1.66 10.96 7.54
N ALA A 115 -2.31 12.13 7.70
CA ALA A 115 -3.42 12.29 8.64
C ALA A 115 -4.67 11.47 8.30
N HIS A 116 -4.97 11.25 7.01
CA HIS A 116 -6.10 10.42 6.58
C HIS A 116 -5.90 8.95 6.96
N TYR A 117 -4.71 8.40 6.70
CA TYR A 117 -4.38 7.02 7.08
C TYR A 117 -4.21 6.84 8.59
N ALA A 118 -3.66 7.83 9.32
CA ALA A 118 -3.60 7.83 10.79
C ALA A 118 -4.98 7.83 11.45
N ALA A 119 -5.94 8.58 10.90
CA ALA A 119 -7.33 8.57 11.37
C ALA A 119 -8.09 7.26 11.03
N GLY A 120 -7.52 6.41 10.18
CA GLY A 120 -8.08 5.12 9.76
C GLY A 120 -7.69 3.92 10.63
N GLN A 121 -6.84 4.09 11.65
CA GLN A 121 -6.44 2.98 12.52
C GLN A 121 -7.58 2.57 13.48
N PRO A 122 -8.03 1.30 13.47
CA PRO A 122 -8.92 0.79 14.50
C PRO A 122 -8.14 0.56 15.81
N GLY A 123 -8.27 1.49 16.76
CA GLY A 123 -7.80 1.31 18.14
C GLY A 123 -6.84 2.37 18.65
N SER A 124 -7.39 3.26 19.47
CA SER A 124 -6.73 3.84 20.66
C SER A 124 -7.73 3.72 21.82
#